data_AF-A0A1F9FTR6-F1
#
_entry.id   AF-A0A1F9FTR6-F1
#
_cell.length_a   1.000
_cell.length_b   1.000
_cell.length_c   1.000
_cell.angle_alpha   90.00
_cell.angle_beta   90.00
_cell.angle_gamma   90.00
#
_symmetry.space_group_name_H-M   'P 1'
#
loop_
_entity.id
_entity.type
_entity.pdbx_description
1 polymer ?
#
loop_
_entity_poly.entity_id
_entity_poly.type
_entity_poly.pdbx_seq_one_letter_code
_entity_poly.pdbx_strand_id
1 'polypeptide(L)'
;MMTEPDVTLTDYVLTLECIFFACCLWKASPKNEKISLFRKYAISFFLSISIASLTGGTVHGFFLDESSFGYRILWPSTLISIGAAAWASWCLSFYLLFPPHMFQTMKLLATVGFALYSFVILFITQIFFVAIINYLPAVVFLFVVLLILYHRSREPRLWFGLSGLIFLLVAPFVQQLQISLHPLYFNHNAFYHLLQGIAFFLIYVWCVRWFTLPQMKETL
;
A
#
# COMPACT_ATOMS: atom_id res chain seq x y z
N MET A 1 28.69 -6.01 -6.75
CA MET A 1 27.93 -7.26 -6.96
C MET A 1 26.61 -7.09 -6.25
N MET A 2 25.51 -7.57 -6.81
CA MET A 2 24.18 -7.42 -6.22
C MET A 2 24.04 -8.35 -5.02
N THR A 3 23.67 -7.84 -3.85
CA THR A 3 23.68 -8.61 -2.59
C THR A 3 22.51 -9.58 -2.46
N GLU A 4 21.28 -9.11 -2.72
CA GLU A 4 20.06 -9.92 -2.67
C GLU A 4 19.32 -9.82 -4.01
N PRO A 5 19.78 -10.53 -5.05
CA PRO A 5 19.28 -10.34 -6.42
C PRO A 5 17.81 -10.70 -6.57
N ASP A 6 17.30 -11.71 -5.87
CA ASP A 6 15.89 -12.10 -5.90
C ASP A 6 14.98 -11.04 -5.26
N VAL A 7 15.37 -10.53 -4.08
CA VAL A 7 14.64 -9.47 -3.37
C VAL A 7 14.61 -8.18 -4.20
N THR A 8 15.75 -7.73 -4.70
CA THR A 8 15.79 -6.50 -5.49
C THR A 8 15.04 -6.63 -6.82
N LEU A 9 15.12 -7.77 -7.51
CA LEU A 9 14.36 -7.97 -8.76
C LEU A 9 12.87 -7.92 -8.50
N THR A 10 12.39 -8.58 -7.44
CA THR A 10 10.97 -8.55 -7.07
C THR A 10 10.50 -7.15 -6.67
N ASP A 11 11.35 -6.37 -5.98
CA ASP A 11 11.09 -4.96 -5.69
C ASP A 11 10.99 -4.10 -6.96
N TYR A 12 11.91 -4.25 -7.91
CA TYR A 12 11.83 -3.48 -9.15
C TYR A 12 10.61 -3.87 -10.01
N VAL A 13 10.19 -5.14 -9.96
CA VAL A 13 8.92 -5.56 -10.57
C VAL A 13 7.73 -4.86 -9.89
N LEU A 14 7.65 -4.87 -8.55
CA LEU A 14 6.61 -4.16 -7.80
C LEU A 14 6.58 -2.65 -8.09
N THR A 15 7.76 -2.05 -8.22
CA THR A 15 7.94 -0.64 -8.59
C THR A 15 7.26 -0.35 -9.93
N LEU A 16 7.59 -1.13 -10.96
CA LEU A 16 7.05 -0.96 -12.31
C LEU A 16 5.55 -1.24 -12.36
N GLU A 17 5.11 -2.29 -11.67
CA GLU A 17 3.70 -2.67 -11.55
C GLU A 17 2.86 -1.54 -10.95
N CYS A 18 3.30 -0.97 -9.83
CA CYS A 18 2.57 0.10 -9.15
C CYS A 18 2.59 1.42 -9.95
N ILE A 19 3.68 1.73 -10.66
CA ILE A 19 3.71 2.87 -11.61
C ILE A 19 2.67 2.65 -12.71
N PHE A 20 2.62 1.45 -13.28
CA PHE A 20 1.68 1.11 -14.32
C PHE A 20 0.23 1.28 -13.84
N PHE A 21 -0.12 0.76 -12.67
CA PHE A 21 -1.45 0.94 -12.07
C PHE A 21 -1.79 2.42 -11.83
N ALA A 22 -0.86 3.19 -11.25
CA ALA A 22 -1.05 4.63 -11.06
C ALA A 22 -1.30 5.37 -12.39
N CYS A 23 -0.53 5.05 -13.43
CA CYS A 23 -0.71 5.62 -14.77
C CYS A 23 -2.06 5.25 -15.39
N CYS A 24 -2.49 3.99 -15.27
CA CYS A 24 -3.79 3.54 -15.75
C CYS A 24 -4.94 4.24 -15.03
N LEU A 25 -4.86 4.38 -13.70
CA LEU A 25 -5.85 5.12 -12.91
C LEU A 25 -5.87 6.61 -13.27
N TRP A 26 -4.72 7.23 -13.52
CA TRP A 26 -4.65 8.62 -13.96
C TRP A 26 -5.38 8.85 -15.29
N LYS A 27 -5.16 7.96 -16.26
CA LYS A 27 -5.80 8.00 -17.59
C LYS A 27 -7.29 7.70 -17.56
N ALA A 28 -7.77 6.92 -16.58
CA ALA A 28 -9.19 6.77 -16.33
C ALA A 28 -9.74 8.13 -15.87
N SER A 29 -10.40 8.87 -16.76
CA SER A 29 -10.96 10.21 -16.51
C SER A 29 -12.45 10.11 -16.12
N PRO A 30 -12.79 9.89 -14.83
CA PRO A 30 -14.18 9.87 -14.40
C PRO A 30 -14.79 11.27 -14.53
N LYS A 31 -16.01 11.36 -15.08
CA LYS A 31 -16.76 12.62 -15.21
C LYS A 31 -17.29 13.19 -13.88
N ASN A 32 -17.19 12.43 -12.79
CA ASN A 32 -17.73 12.77 -11.47
C ASN A 32 -16.61 13.20 -10.51
N GLU A 33 -16.70 14.43 -9.98
CA GLU A 33 -15.70 15.01 -9.06
C GLU A 33 -15.50 14.19 -7.78
N LYS A 34 -16.55 13.54 -7.24
CA LYS A 34 -16.40 12.65 -6.07
C LYS A 34 -15.50 11.46 -6.41
N ILE A 35 -15.65 10.87 -7.59
CA ILE A 35 -14.81 9.75 -8.05
C ILE A 35 -13.36 10.21 -8.25
N SER A 36 -13.17 11.48 -8.64
CA SER A 36 -11.84 12.08 -8.78
C SER A 36 -11.04 12.07 -7.46
N LEU A 37 -11.70 12.23 -6.30
CA LEU A 37 -11.01 12.21 -5.01
C LEU A 37 -10.57 10.80 -4.59
N PHE A 38 -11.44 9.79 -4.70
CA PHE A 38 -11.06 8.39 -4.48
C PHE A 38 -9.87 7.99 -5.38
N ARG A 39 -9.96 8.35 -6.66
CA ARG A 39 -8.90 8.11 -7.64
C ARG A 39 -7.56 8.72 -7.21
N LYS A 40 -7.55 9.96 -6.70
CA LYS A 40 -6.32 10.61 -6.21
C LYS A 40 -5.67 9.79 -5.09
N TYR A 41 -6.43 9.33 -4.10
CA TYR A 41 -5.87 8.51 -3.02
C TYR A 41 -5.43 7.13 -3.48
N ALA A 42 -6.14 6.49 -4.41
CA ALA A 42 -5.69 5.25 -5.01
C ALA A 42 -4.37 5.42 -5.77
N ILE A 43 -4.22 6.51 -6.54
CA ILE A 43 -2.96 6.86 -7.22
C ILE A 43 -1.85 7.12 -6.20
N SER A 44 -2.12 7.91 -5.15
CA SER A 44 -1.16 8.15 -4.08
C SER A 44 -0.70 6.84 -3.42
N PHE A 45 -1.62 5.91 -3.15
CA PHE A 45 -1.28 4.60 -2.61
C PHE A 45 -0.28 3.86 -3.50
N PHE A 46 -0.58 3.70 -4.79
CA PHE A 46 0.31 2.97 -5.71
C PHE A 46 1.66 3.69 -5.92
N LEU A 47 1.68 5.02 -6.05
CA LEU A 47 2.93 5.77 -6.18
C LEU A 47 3.78 5.66 -4.91
N SER A 48 3.18 5.69 -3.72
CA SER A 48 3.90 5.49 -2.47
C SER A 48 4.52 4.09 -2.37
N ILE A 49 3.78 3.04 -2.74
CA ILE A 49 4.33 1.68 -2.81
C ILE A 49 5.46 1.57 -3.84
N SER A 50 5.32 2.22 -5.00
CA SER A 50 6.36 2.24 -6.02
C SER A 50 7.66 2.87 -5.50
N ILE A 51 7.58 4.02 -4.82
CA ILE A 51 8.76 4.67 -4.24
C ILE A 51 9.36 3.79 -3.13
N ALA A 52 8.52 3.18 -2.28
CA ALA A 52 8.98 2.28 -1.24
C ALA A 52 9.78 1.11 -1.82
N SER A 53 9.23 0.45 -2.83
CA SER A 53 9.85 -0.72 -3.45
C SER A 53 11.09 -0.35 -4.28
N LEU A 54 11.11 0.80 -4.94
CA LEU A 54 12.30 1.28 -5.67
C LEU A 54 13.46 1.54 -4.72
N THR A 55 13.18 2.27 -3.63
CA THR A 55 14.20 2.63 -2.64
C THR A 55 14.64 1.41 -1.82
N GLY A 56 13.70 0.55 -1.43
CA GLY A 56 13.96 -0.72 -0.73
C GLY A 56 14.77 -1.69 -1.58
N GLY A 57 14.37 -1.94 -2.82
CA GLY A 57 15.11 -2.81 -3.74
C GLY A 57 16.53 -2.32 -3.98
N THR A 58 16.73 -1.00 -4.06
CA THR A 58 18.06 -0.40 -4.21
C THR A 58 18.92 -0.59 -2.95
N VAL A 59 18.32 -0.54 -1.76
CA VAL A 59 19.02 -0.92 -0.50
C VAL A 59 19.41 -2.39 -0.53
N HIS A 60 18.46 -3.29 -0.81
CA HIS A 60 18.68 -4.74 -0.87
C HIS A 60 19.72 -5.16 -1.90
N GLY A 61 19.85 -4.40 -3.00
CA GLY A 61 20.75 -4.74 -4.10
C GLY A 61 22.15 -4.18 -3.95
N PHE A 62 22.29 -2.97 -3.37
CA PHE A 62 23.52 -2.19 -3.50
C PHE A 62 23.99 -1.53 -2.20
N PHE A 63 23.13 -1.35 -1.20
CA PHE A 63 23.43 -0.56 0.00
C PHE A 63 23.00 -1.25 1.30
N LEU A 64 23.24 -2.56 1.45
CA LEU A 64 22.91 -3.28 2.70
C LEU A 64 23.74 -2.86 3.91
N ASP A 65 24.90 -2.22 3.71
CA ASP A 65 25.68 -1.67 4.80
C ASP A 65 24.97 -0.45 5.41
N GLU A 66 24.45 -0.62 6.63
CA GLU A 66 23.72 0.41 7.38
C GLU A 66 24.56 1.67 7.67
N SER A 67 25.89 1.54 7.65
CA SER A 67 26.79 2.67 7.84
C SER A 67 26.93 3.54 6.58
N SER A 68 26.55 3.00 5.42
CA SER A 68 26.69 3.67 4.13
C SER A 68 25.75 4.87 3.99
N PHE A 69 26.20 5.88 3.22
CA PHE A 69 25.37 7.04 2.90
C PHE A 69 24.10 6.65 2.13
N GLY A 70 24.19 5.66 1.24
CA GLY A 70 23.05 5.16 0.46
C GLY A 70 21.96 4.57 1.35
N TYR A 71 22.32 3.70 2.30
CA TYR A 71 21.36 3.13 3.25
C TYR A 71 20.65 4.22 4.06
N ARG A 72 21.41 5.17 4.62
CA ARG A 72 20.89 6.24 5.49
C ARG A 72 19.91 7.19 4.81
N ILE A 73 19.85 7.20 3.49
CA ILE A 73 18.86 7.98 2.71
C ILE A 73 17.74 7.08 2.19
N LEU A 74 18.09 5.98 1.54
CA LEU A 74 17.12 5.14 0.84
C LEU A 74 16.24 4.34 1.79
N TRP A 75 16.77 3.88 2.93
CA TRP A 75 15.98 3.10 3.88
C TRP A 75 14.91 3.94 4.60
N PRO A 76 15.20 5.15 5.14
CA PRO A 76 14.14 6.03 5.62
C PRO A 76 13.12 6.40 4.55
N SER A 77 13.57 6.61 3.30
CA SER A 77 12.67 6.89 2.17
C SER A 77 11.70 5.72 1.93
N THR A 78 12.18 4.49 2.07
CA THR A 78 11.37 3.26 1.98
C THR A 78 10.29 3.27 3.07
N LEU A 79 10.69 3.44 4.32
CA LEU A 79 9.80 3.39 5.48
C LEU A 79 8.76 4.52 5.47
N ILE A 80 9.15 5.75 5.12
CA ILE A 80 8.23 6.89 4.99
C ILE A 80 7.24 6.64 3.85
N SER A 81 7.69 6.08 2.74
CA SER A 81 6.82 5.76 1.60
C SER A 81 5.79 4.67 1.94
N ILE A 82 6.16 3.66 2.74
CA ILE A 82 5.19 2.71 3.34
C ILE A 82 4.16 3.45 4.20
N GLY A 83 4.61 4.42 5.00
CA GLY A 83 3.71 5.27 5.79
C GLY A 83 2.76 6.11 4.95
N ALA A 84 3.22 6.63 3.82
CA ALA A 84 2.40 7.39 2.88
C ALA A 84 1.34 6.49 2.21
N ALA A 85 1.68 5.23 1.92
CA ALA A 85 0.71 4.24 1.45
C ALA A 85 -0.35 3.93 2.54
N ALA A 86 0.05 3.81 3.80
CA ALA A 86 -0.88 3.65 4.93
C ALA A 86 -1.84 4.86 5.07
N TRP A 87 -1.30 6.08 4.96
CA TRP A 87 -2.10 7.30 4.96
C TRP A 87 -3.11 7.33 3.80
N ALA A 88 -2.71 6.93 2.60
CA ALA A 88 -3.60 6.85 1.46
C ALA A 88 -4.71 5.80 1.68
N SER A 89 -4.39 4.66 2.30
CA SER A 89 -5.35 3.62 2.69
C SER A 89 -6.37 4.13 3.72
N TRP A 90 -5.93 4.90 4.73
CA TRP A 90 -6.84 5.59 5.65
C TRP A 90 -7.78 6.54 4.90
N CYS A 91 -7.25 7.37 3.99
CA CYS A 91 -8.06 8.30 3.22
C CYS A 91 -9.08 7.60 2.33
N LEU A 92 -8.72 6.49 1.69
CA LEU A 92 -9.65 5.64 0.93
C LEU A 92 -10.77 5.12 1.83
N SER A 93 -10.42 4.58 3.00
CA SER A 93 -11.39 4.04 3.96
C SER A 93 -12.36 5.09 4.47
N PHE A 94 -11.86 6.28 4.85
CA PHE A 94 -12.68 7.38 5.33
C PHE A 94 -13.58 7.94 4.24
N TYR A 95 -13.08 8.03 3.01
CA TYR A 95 -13.89 8.47 1.87
C TYR A 95 -15.08 7.52 1.64
N LEU A 96 -14.87 6.22 1.83
CA LEU A 96 -15.89 5.19 1.63
C LEU A 96 -16.90 5.11 2.78
N LEU A 97 -16.49 5.40 4.02
CA LEU A 97 -17.31 5.20 5.21
C LEU A 97 -17.98 6.48 5.74
N PHE A 98 -17.36 7.64 5.55
CA PHE A 98 -17.77 8.86 6.26
C PHE A 98 -18.35 9.93 5.33
N PRO A 99 -19.32 10.72 5.83
CA PRO A 99 -19.80 11.90 5.12
C PRO A 99 -18.70 12.97 4.99
N PRO A 100 -18.82 13.94 4.05
CA PRO A 100 -17.75 14.88 3.73
C PRO A 100 -17.15 15.67 4.90
N HIS A 101 -17.96 16.06 5.90
CA HIS A 101 -17.50 16.83 7.06
C HIS A 101 -16.63 15.98 8.00
N MET A 102 -17.03 14.73 8.27
CA MET A 102 -16.24 13.77 9.05
C MET A 102 -14.97 13.36 8.29
N PHE A 103 -15.08 13.16 6.97
CA PHE A 103 -13.93 12.82 6.12
C PHE A 103 -12.78 13.83 6.27
N GLN A 104 -13.06 15.14 6.23
CA GLN A 104 -12.00 16.16 6.36
C GLN A 104 -11.29 16.09 7.72
N THR A 105 -12.06 15.89 8.80
CA THR A 105 -11.51 15.76 10.15
C THR A 105 -10.66 14.50 10.29
N MET A 106 -11.19 13.35 9.85
CA MET A 106 -10.47 12.08 9.91
C MET A 106 -9.21 12.08 9.04
N LYS A 107 -9.27 12.71 7.86
CA LYS A 107 -8.10 12.94 7.00
C LYS A 107 -7.04 13.79 7.69
N LEU A 108 -7.43 14.84 8.41
CA LEU A 108 -6.48 15.64 9.17
C LEU A 108 -5.80 14.80 10.25
N LEU A 109 -6.56 14.00 11.00
CA LEU A 109 -6.01 13.08 12.01
C LEU A 109 -5.03 12.07 11.39
N ALA A 110 -5.37 11.45 10.26
CA ALA A 110 -4.45 10.55 9.56
C ALA A 110 -3.20 11.28 9.05
N THR A 111 -3.32 12.51 8.58
CA THR A 111 -2.17 13.33 8.15
C THR A 111 -1.25 13.65 9.33
N VAL A 112 -1.81 14.01 10.48
CA VAL A 112 -1.03 14.22 11.72
C VAL A 112 -0.36 12.93 12.16
N GLY A 113 -1.08 11.80 12.13
CA GLY A 113 -0.52 10.48 12.42
C GLY A 113 0.66 10.12 11.50
N PHE A 114 0.52 10.37 10.19
CA PHE A 114 1.60 10.18 9.22
C PHE A 114 2.81 11.09 9.48
N ALA A 115 2.58 12.35 9.86
CA ALA A 115 3.66 13.27 10.22
C ALA A 115 4.40 12.80 11.49
N LEU A 116 3.67 12.35 12.51
CA LEU A 116 4.25 11.76 13.73
C LEU A 116 5.04 10.48 13.42
N TYR A 117 4.48 9.59 12.60
CA TYR A 117 5.19 8.39 12.12
C TYR A 117 6.49 8.78 11.40
N SER A 118 6.43 9.74 10.47
CA SER A 118 7.61 10.19 9.73
C SER A 118 8.67 10.79 10.66
N PHE A 119 8.26 11.53 11.69
CA PHE A 119 9.16 12.02 12.73
C PHE A 119 9.85 10.86 13.48
N VAL A 120 9.10 9.82 13.87
CA VAL A 120 9.67 8.63 14.52
C VAL A 120 10.72 7.96 13.61
N ILE A 121 10.42 7.80 12.31
CA ILE A 121 11.36 7.17 11.36
C ILE A 121 12.64 8.00 11.18
N LEU A 122 12.52 9.32 11.09
CA LEU A 122 13.66 10.19 10.83
C LEU A 122 14.56 10.40 12.06
N PHE A 123 13.97 10.43 13.26
CA PHE A 123 14.68 10.90 14.46
C PHE A 123 14.78 9.88 15.60
N ILE A 124 14.03 8.78 15.56
CA ILE A 124 13.96 7.83 16.68
C ILE A 124 14.43 6.43 16.29
N THR A 125 13.78 5.79 15.30
CA THR A 125 14.10 4.40 14.94
C THR A 125 13.65 4.05 13.52
N GLN A 126 14.42 3.19 12.87
CA GLN A 126 14.18 2.73 11.49
C GLN A 126 13.92 1.22 11.43
N ILE A 127 13.52 0.61 12.55
CA ILE A 127 13.15 -0.79 12.56
C ILE A 127 11.86 -1.01 11.76
N PHE A 128 11.86 -2.00 10.89
CA PHE A 128 10.72 -2.29 10.00
C PHE A 128 9.42 -2.57 10.77
N PHE A 129 9.52 -3.10 12.00
CA PHE A 129 8.37 -3.35 12.86
C PHE A 129 7.51 -2.10 13.14
N VAL A 130 8.13 -0.92 13.22
CA VAL A 130 7.40 0.35 13.39
C VAL A 130 6.56 0.66 12.14
N ALA A 131 7.04 0.33 10.94
CA ALA A 131 6.24 0.43 9.73
C ALA A 131 5.03 -0.52 9.77
N ILE A 132 5.21 -1.75 10.25
CA ILE A 132 4.11 -2.72 10.42
C ILE A 132 3.02 -2.18 11.35
N ILE A 133 3.40 -1.67 12.52
CA ILE A 133 2.45 -1.07 13.48
C ILE A 133 1.68 0.09 12.82
N ASN A 134 2.33 0.88 11.97
CA ASN A 134 1.70 2.02 11.31
C ASN A 134 0.72 1.61 10.19
N TYR A 135 1.11 0.70 9.29
CA TYR A 135 0.26 0.37 8.14
C TYR A 135 -0.82 -0.67 8.46
N LEU A 136 -0.58 -1.59 9.39
CA LEU A 136 -1.49 -2.71 9.66
C LEU A 136 -2.90 -2.24 10.06
N PRO A 137 -3.07 -1.26 10.98
CA PRO A 137 -4.38 -0.71 11.31
C PRO A 137 -5.11 -0.12 10.10
N ALA A 138 -4.39 0.55 9.19
CA ALA A 138 -4.98 1.14 7.99
C ALA A 138 -5.52 0.06 7.03
N VAL A 139 -4.75 -1.01 6.82
CA VAL A 139 -5.14 -2.14 5.96
C VAL A 139 -6.33 -2.90 6.57
N VAL A 140 -6.30 -3.18 7.88
CA VAL A 140 -7.41 -3.84 8.59
C VAL A 140 -8.67 -2.98 8.54
N PHE A 141 -8.55 -1.67 8.74
CA PHE A 141 -9.69 -0.78 8.69
C PHE A 141 -10.31 -0.72 7.29
N LEU A 142 -9.48 -0.61 6.23
CA LEU A 142 -9.97 -0.68 4.85
C LEU A 142 -10.67 -2.01 4.58
N PHE A 143 -10.12 -3.12 5.06
CA PHE A 143 -10.72 -4.45 4.93
C PHE A 143 -12.11 -4.50 5.58
N VAL A 144 -12.25 -4.00 6.81
CA VAL A 144 -13.54 -3.91 7.50
C VAL A 144 -14.53 -3.02 6.74
N VAL A 145 -14.08 -1.87 6.21
CA VAL A 145 -14.93 -0.99 5.38
C VAL A 145 -15.43 -1.71 4.14
N LEU A 146 -14.55 -2.41 3.40
CA LEU A 146 -14.96 -3.18 2.22
C LEU A 146 -15.89 -4.34 2.58
N LEU A 147 -15.70 -4.99 3.73
CA LEU A 147 -16.62 -6.00 4.22
C LEU A 147 -18.00 -5.40 4.50
N ILE A 148 -18.09 -4.28 5.20
CA ILE A 148 -19.36 -3.58 5.47
C ILE A 148 -20.06 -3.23 4.15
N LEU A 149 -19.32 -2.67 3.20
CA LEU A 149 -19.86 -2.33 1.88
C LEU A 149 -20.34 -3.57 1.12
N TYR A 150 -19.61 -4.68 1.18
CA TYR A 150 -20.00 -5.94 0.55
C TYR A 150 -21.28 -6.50 1.17
N HIS A 151 -21.41 -6.51 2.50
CA HIS A 151 -22.59 -7.03 3.17
C HIS A 151 -23.85 -6.20 2.86
N ARG A 152 -23.70 -4.88 2.70
CA ARG A 152 -24.80 -3.96 2.37
C ARG A 152 -25.20 -4.01 0.89
N SER A 153 -24.22 -4.01 -0.01
CA SER A 153 -24.44 -3.91 -1.45
C SER A 153 -24.64 -5.25 -2.16
N ARG A 154 -24.06 -6.32 -1.58
CA ARG A 154 -23.84 -7.63 -2.23
C ARG A 154 -23.13 -7.51 -3.59
N GLU A 155 -22.40 -6.42 -3.83
CA GLU A 155 -21.72 -6.19 -5.10
C GLU A 155 -20.50 -7.11 -5.24
N PRO A 156 -20.49 -8.05 -6.20
CA PRO A 156 -19.41 -9.03 -6.32
C PRO A 156 -18.06 -8.40 -6.67
N ARG A 157 -18.04 -7.21 -7.29
CA ARG A 157 -16.78 -6.52 -7.63
C ARG A 157 -15.95 -6.13 -6.40
N LEU A 158 -16.53 -6.04 -5.21
CA LEU A 158 -15.79 -5.76 -3.97
C LEU A 158 -14.86 -6.91 -3.55
N TRP A 159 -15.08 -8.12 -4.06
CA TRP A 159 -14.21 -9.27 -3.79
C TRP A 159 -12.78 -9.06 -4.26
N PHE A 160 -12.55 -8.30 -5.33
CA PHE A 160 -11.19 -7.97 -5.75
C PHE A 160 -10.43 -7.20 -4.65
N GLY A 161 -11.07 -6.21 -4.03
CA GLY A 161 -10.46 -5.43 -2.96
C GLY A 161 -10.25 -6.26 -1.69
N LEU A 162 -11.27 -7.04 -1.30
CA LEU A 162 -11.19 -7.93 -0.14
C LEU A 162 -10.09 -8.97 -0.27
N SER A 163 -10.03 -9.68 -1.41
CA SER A 163 -9.00 -10.69 -1.67
C SER A 163 -7.61 -10.07 -1.70
N GLY A 164 -7.44 -8.90 -2.32
CA GLY A 164 -6.16 -8.18 -2.30
C GLY A 164 -5.72 -7.82 -0.88
N LEU A 165 -6.62 -7.32 -0.04
CA LEU A 165 -6.31 -7.00 1.36
C LEU A 165 -5.99 -8.26 2.18
N ILE A 166 -6.60 -9.41 1.89
CA ILE A 166 -6.23 -10.68 2.52
C ILE A 166 -4.77 -11.03 2.20
N PHE A 167 -4.36 -10.92 0.94
CA PHE A 167 -2.95 -11.15 0.57
C PHE A 167 -2.01 -10.16 1.29
N LEU A 168 -2.37 -8.87 1.39
CA LEU A 168 -1.59 -7.89 2.14
C LEU A 168 -1.49 -8.19 3.64
N LEU A 169 -2.54 -8.78 4.24
CA LEU A 169 -2.53 -9.18 5.64
C LEU A 169 -1.74 -10.47 5.87
N VAL A 170 -1.77 -11.41 4.92
CA VAL A 170 -1.06 -12.71 5.00
C VAL A 170 0.42 -12.58 4.72
N ALA A 171 0.82 -11.74 3.76
CA ALA A 171 2.21 -11.65 3.30
C ALA A 171 3.22 -11.36 4.43
N PRO A 172 2.99 -10.42 5.37
CA PRO A 172 3.90 -10.18 6.49
C PRO A 172 4.08 -11.40 7.40
N PHE A 173 3.05 -12.24 7.57
CA PHE A 173 3.20 -13.49 8.33
C PHE A 173 4.08 -14.49 7.59
N VAL A 174 3.93 -14.61 6.27
CA VAL A 174 4.80 -15.46 5.43
C VAL A 174 6.26 -15.01 5.56
N GLN A 175 6.50 -13.70 5.52
CA GLN A 175 7.82 -13.09 5.72
C GLN A 175 8.39 -13.38 7.11
N GLN A 176 7.60 -13.15 8.16
CA GLN A 176 8.01 -13.34 9.55
C GLN A 176 8.29 -14.81 9.88
N LEU A 177 7.50 -15.72 9.33
CA LEU A 177 7.68 -17.17 9.44
C LEU A 177 8.81 -17.71 8.54
N GLN A 178 9.47 -16.84 7.77
CA GLN A 178 10.60 -17.18 6.90
C GLN A 178 10.24 -18.26 5.85
N ILE A 179 8.97 -18.33 5.47
CA ILE A 179 8.49 -19.29 4.48
C ILE A 179 9.02 -18.87 3.11
N SER A 180 9.83 -19.73 2.49
CA SER A 180 10.49 -19.48 1.21
C SER A 180 10.05 -20.49 0.15
N LEU A 181 9.89 -20.08 -1.11
CA LEU A 181 9.68 -21.04 -2.21
C LEU A 181 10.99 -21.74 -2.59
N HIS A 182 12.11 -21.04 -2.47
CA HIS A 182 13.44 -21.61 -2.62
C HIS A 182 14.46 -20.87 -1.73
N PRO A 183 15.24 -21.56 -0.88
CA PRO A 183 16.08 -20.91 0.13
C PRO A 183 17.16 -19.97 -0.45
N LEU A 184 17.65 -20.24 -1.67
CA LEU A 184 18.74 -19.48 -2.31
C LEU A 184 18.32 -18.53 -3.44
N TYR A 185 17.21 -18.83 -4.13
CA TYR A 185 16.84 -18.16 -5.39
C TYR A 185 15.50 -17.45 -5.29
N PHE A 186 14.74 -17.72 -4.23
CA PHE A 186 13.42 -17.15 -4.01
C PHE A 186 13.07 -17.24 -2.52
N ASN A 187 13.80 -16.46 -1.73
CA ASN A 187 13.69 -16.48 -0.29
C ASN A 187 12.33 -15.92 0.19
N HIS A 188 12.14 -15.88 1.51
CA HIS A 188 10.91 -15.40 2.14
C HIS A 188 10.58 -13.93 1.82
N ASN A 189 11.60 -13.08 1.59
CA ASN A 189 11.39 -11.67 1.19
C ASN A 189 10.92 -11.58 -0.27
N ALA A 190 11.54 -12.35 -1.18
CA ALA A 190 11.09 -12.43 -2.56
C ALA A 190 9.65 -13.01 -2.65
N PHE A 191 9.32 -14.00 -1.81
CA PHE A 191 7.97 -14.56 -1.75
C PHE A 191 6.96 -13.59 -1.14
N TYR A 192 7.35 -12.86 -0.12
CA TYR A 192 6.57 -11.74 0.41
C TYR A 192 6.24 -10.70 -0.68
N HIS A 193 7.23 -10.27 -1.47
CA HIS A 193 7.01 -9.33 -2.58
C HIS A 193 6.07 -9.88 -3.65
N LEU A 194 6.17 -11.18 -3.98
CA LEU A 194 5.24 -11.81 -4.91
C LEU A 194 3.78 -11.75 -4.41
N LEU A 195 3.55 -12.06 -3.13
CA LEU A 195 2.21 -11.97 -2.54
C LEU A 195 1.70 -10.52 -2.52
N GLN A 196 2.59 -9.56 -2.27
CA GLN A 196 2.25 -8.13 -2.38
C GLN A 196 1.85 -7.75 -3.82
N GLY A 197 2.56 -8.23 -4.84
CA GLY A 197 2.23 -7.92 -6.23
C GLY A 197 0.84 -8.42 -6.62
N ILE A 198 0.52 -9.67 -6.24
CA ILE A 198 -0.84 -10.24 -6.40
C ILE A 198 -1.87 -9.37 -5.67
N ALA A 199 -1.56 -8.95 -4.44
CA ALA A 199 -2.46 -8.09 -3.67
C ALA A 199 -2.73 -6.75 -4.35
N PHE A 200 -1.68 -6.07 -4.82
CA PHE A 200 -1.78 -4.76 -5.47
C PHE A 200 -2.50 -4.84 -6.81
N PHE A 201 -2.29 -5.90 -7.59
CA PHE A 201 -3.07 -6.16 -8.79
C PHE A 201 -4.57 -6.27 -8.50
N LEU A 202 -4.95 -7.06 -7.50
CA LEU A 202 -6.36 -7.23 -7.09
C LEU A 202 -6.98 -5.92 -6.59
N ILE A 203 -6.23 -5.13 -5.81
CA ILE A 203 -6.64 -3.80 -5.34
C ILE A 203 -6.79 -2.84 -6.52
N TYR A 204 -5.90 -2.88 -7.52
CA TYR A 204 -6.01 -2.07 -8.73
C TYR A 204 -7.27 -2.41 -9.51
N VAL A 205 -7.56 -3.70 -9.71
CA VAL A 205 -8.80 -4.15 -10.37
C VAL A 205 -10.02 -3.62 -9.62
N TRP A 206 -10.02 -3.70 -8.29
CA TRP A 206 -11.09 -3.11 -7.48
C TRP A 206 -11.24 -1.60 -7.71
N CYS A 207 -10.14 -0.84 -7.66
CA CYS A 207 -10.15 0.61 -7.91
C CYS A 207 -10.74 0.97 -9.28
N VAL A 208 -10.37 0.24 -10.34
CA VAL A 208 -10.92 0.45 -11.70
C VAL A 208 -12.42 0.13 -11.73
N ARG A 209 -12.83 -0.99 -11.11
CA ARG A 209 -14.25 -1.40 -11.08
C ARG A 209 -15.09 -0.45 -10.24
N TRP A 210 -14.53 0.17 -9.20
CA TRP A 210 -15.20 1.17 -8.38
C TRP A 210 -15.74 2.35 -9.21
N PHE A 211 -15.01 2.80 -10.23
CA PHE A 211 -15.45 3.88 -11.12
C PHE A 211 -16.70 3.55 -11.94
N THR A 212 -17.00 2.26 -12.09
CA THR A 212 -18.13 1.77 -12.89
C THR A 212 -19.34 1.37 -12.06
N LEU A 213 -19.23 1.38 -10.72
CA LEU A 213 -20.36 1.06 -9.87
C LEU A 213 -21.34 2.24 -9.86
N PRO A 214 -22.66 1.97 -9.97
CA PRO A 214 -23.66 2.97 -9.61
C PRO A 214 -23.33 3.38 -8.19
N GLN A 215 -22.91 4.64 -7.99
CA GLN A 215 -22.60 5.12 -6.65
C GLN A 215 -23.82 4.81 -5.79
N MET A 216 -23.62 4.00 -4.74
CA MET A 216 -24.70 3.63 -3.84
C MET A 216 -25.26 4.94 -3.29
N LYS A 217 -26.39 5.34 -3.87
CA LYS A 217 -27.06 6.57 -3.53
C LYS A 217 -27.53 6.40 -2.10
N GLU A 218 -27.05 7.29 -1.24
CA GLU A 218 -27.76 7.72 -0.05
C GLU A 218 -28.13 6.59 0.91
N THR A 219 -27.19 6.18 1.78
CA THR A 219 -27.48 5.71 3.16
C THR A 219 -26.16 5.37 3.87
N LEU A 220 -25.46 6.43 4.28
CA LEU A 220 -24.64 6.43 5.49
C LEU A 220 -25.11 7.60 6.33
#